data_AF-A0A847R579-F1
#
_entry.id   AF-A0A847R579-F1
#
_cell.length_a   1.000
_cell.length_b   1.000
_cell.length_c   1.000
_cell.angle_alpha   90.00
_cell.angle_beta   90.00
_cell.angle_gamma   90.00
#
_symmetry.space_group_name_H-M   'P 1'
#
loop_
_entity.id
_entity.type
_entity.pdbx_description
1 polymer ?
#
loop_
_entity_poly.entity_id
_entity_poly.type
_entity_poly.pdbx_seq_one_letter_code
_entity_poly.pdbx_strand_id
1 'polypeptide(L)' 'MKCPFCLTDNGCALDDCAPDESQACWCFHVIVPDDMVALIPPEQKGSVCVCRQCIEFYRADKLGFLKVFGFD' A
#
# COMPACT_ATOMS: atom_id res chain seq x y z
N MET A 1 10.74 -3.41 2.35
CA MET A 1 10.37 -2.95 0.98
C MET A 1 9.83 -1.52 1.06
N LYS A 2 9.77 -0.73 -0.02
CA LYS A 2 9.30 0.67 0.05
C LYS A 2 7.93 0.86 -0.59
N CYS A 3 7.07 1.64 0.06
CA CYS A 3 5.77 2.06 -0.48
C CYS A 3 5.98 3.00 -1.69
N PRO A 4 5.28 2.83 -2.82
CA PRO A 4 5.46 3.66 -4.01
C PRO A 4 5.01 5.13 -3.81
N PHE A 5 4.19 5.41 -2.79
CA PHE A 5 3.66 6.76 -2.54
C PHE A 5 4.50 7.54 -1.54
N CYS A 6 4.65 7.03 -0.30
CA CYS A 6 5.39 7.73 0.75
C CYS A 6 6.89 7.42 0.78
N LEU A 7 7.36 6.44 -0.01
CA LEU A 7 8.77 6.00 -0.08
C LEU A 7 9.35 5.49 1.25
N THR A 8 8.51 5.32 2.28
CA THR A 8 8.88 4.71 3.57
C THR A 8 8.74 3.19 3.53
N ASP A 9 9.15 2.53 4.60
CA ASP A 9 8.91 1.11 4.78
C ASP A 9 7.41 0.80 4.66
N ASN A 10 7.08 -0.30 3.97
CA ASN A 10 5.71 -0.75 3.82
C ASN A 10 5.20 -1.54 5.04
N GLY A 11 6.08 -1.95 5.96
CA GLY A 11 5.74 -2.75 7.13
C GLY A 11 5.35 -4.18 6.76
N CYS A 12 5.88 -4.72 5.66
CA CYS A 12 5.66 -6.11 5.29
C CYS A 12 6.45 -7.01 6.25
N ALA A 13 5.73 -7.85 7.00
CA ALA A 13 6.33 -8.80 7.94
C ALA A 13 6.46 -10.22 7.34
N LEU A 14 6.31 -10.40 6.02
CA LEU A 14 6.37 -11.72 5.39
C LEU A 14 7.70 -12.45 5.66
N ASP A 15 8.80 -11.71 5.75
CA ASP A 15 10.13 -12.28 6.05
C ASP A 15 10.32 -12.57 7.55
N ASP A 16 9.49 -11.96 8.41
CA ASP A 16 9.55 -12.09 9.88
C ASP A 16 8.53 -13.11 10.43
N CYS A 17 7.52 -13.47 9.64
CA CYS A 17 6.50 -14.44 10.03
C CYS A 17 6.97 -15.88 9.76
N ALA A 18 6.64 -16.80 10.67
CA ALA A 18 6.72 -18.23 10.35
C ALA A 18 5.78 -18.55 9.16
N PRO A 19 6.06 -19.59 8.34
CA PRO A 19 5.28 -19.88 7.14
C PRO A 19 3.76 -20.01 7.38
N ASP A 20 3.37 -20.54 8.53
CA ASP A 20 2.00 -20.69 9.02
C ASP A 20 1.38 -19.40 9.57
N GLU A 21 2.20 -18.41 9.92
CA GLU A 21 1.77 -17.09 10.42
C GLU A 21 1.79 -16.01 9.35
N SER A 22 2.20 -16.31 8.11
CA SER A 22 2.23 -15.36 7.01
C SER A 22 0.86 -14.68 6.75
N GLN A 23 -0.24 -15.41 6.96
CA GLN A 23 -1.60 -14.86 6.89
C GLN A 23 -1.94 -13.85 7.99
N ALA A 24 -1.17 -13.81 9.08
CA ALA A 24 -1.35 -12.84 10.16
C ALA A 24 -0.78 -11.45 9.80
N CYS A 25 -0.03 -11.33 8.70
CA CYS A 25 0.42 -10.04 8.23
C CYS A 25 -0.79 -9.17 7.86
N TRP A 26 -0.81 -7.92 8.33
CA TRP A 26 -1.92 -6.98 8.15
C TRP A 26 -2.34 -6.81 6.68
N CYS A 27 -1.42 -7.02 5.72
CA CYS A 27 -1.68 -6.82 4.30
C CYS A 27 -2.66 -7.84 3.72
N PHE A 28 -2.83 -9.02 4.34
CA PHE A 28 -3.86 -9.99 3.94
C PHE A 28 -5.28 -9.59 4.37
N HIS A 29 -5.38 -8.65 5.31
CA HIS A 29 -6.66 -8.22 5.89
C HIS A 29 -7.13 -6.85 5.40
N VAL A 30 -6.39 -6.23 4.48
CA VAL A 30 -6.72 -4.90 3.96
C VAL A 30 -6.78 -4.94 2.43
N ILE A 31 -7.86 -4.38 1.89
CA ILE A 31 -8.06 -4.25 0.44
C ILE A 31 -7.48 -2.91 -0.03
N VAL A 32 -6.58 -2.93 -1.01
CA VAL A 32 -6.14 -1.69 -1.68
C VAL A 32 -7.26 -1.23 -2.62
N PRO A 33 -7.74 0.02 -2.53
CA PRO A 33 -8.76 0.53 -3.45
C PRO A 33 -8.32 0.48 -4.92
N ASP A 34 -9.20 0.07 -5.83
CA ASP A 34 -8.86 -0.11 -7.26
C ASP A 34 -8.41 1.22 -7.92
N ASP A 35 -9.04 2.32 -7.54
CA ASP A 35 -8.69 3.67 -7.97
C ASP A 35 -7.34 4.14 -7.44
N MET A 36 -6.92 3.66 -6.27
CA MET A 36 -5.56 3.86 -5.76
C MET A 36 -4.54 3.02 -6.54
N VAL A 37 -4.88 1.76 -6.89
CA VAL A 37 -4.04 0.91 -7.75
C VAL A 37 -3.88 1.52 -9.14
N ALA A 38 -4.89 2.23 -9.64
CA ALA A 38 -4.83 2.93 -10.92
C ALA A 38 -3.73 4.00 -10.97
N LEU A 39 -3.35 4.59 -9.83
CA LEU A 39 -2.28 5.59 -9.71
C LEU A 39 -0.86 4.99 -9.78
N ILE A 40 -0.73 3.67 -9.63
CA ILE A 40 0.57 2.98 -9.71
C ILE A 40 0.94 2.79 -11.19
N PRO A 41 2.20 3.03 -11.59
CA PRO A 41 2.66 2.75 -12.96
C PRO A 41 2.34 1.31 -13.39
N PRO A 42 1.88 1.06 -14.63
CA PRO A 42 1.49 -0.28 -15.10
C PRO A 42 2.57 -1.34 -14.87
N GLU A 43 3.84 -0.98 -15.02
CA GLU A 43 5.00 -1.86 -14.88
C GLU A 43 5.25 -2.31 -13.43
N GLN A 44 4.66 -1.61 -12.46
CA GLN A 44 4.80 -1.88 -11.04
C GLN A 44 3.56 -2.56 -10.44
N LYS A 45 2.43 -2.56 -11.15
CA LYS A 45 1.19 -3.20 -10.67
C LYS A 45 1.41 -4.69 -10.42
N GLY A 46 0.90 -5.19 -9.29
CA GLY A 46 1.07 -6.58 -8.86
C GLY A 46 2.47 -6.91 -8.31
N SER A 47 3.44 -6.01 -8.40
CA SER A 47 4.82 -6.24 -7.93
C SER A 47 5.23 -5.36 -6.75
N VAL A 48 4.52 -4.23 -6.51
CA VAL A 48 4.80 -3.33 -5.40
C VAL A 48 3.71 -3.40 -4.33
N CYS A 49 4.13 -3.34 -3.07
CA CYS A 49 3.21 -3.28 -1.94
C CYS A 49 2.90 -1.83 -1.57
N VAL A 50 1.64 -1.53 -1.31
CA VAL A 50 1.19 -0.26 -0.73
C VAL A 50 1.13 -0.40 0.79
N CYS A 51 1.69 0.53 1.54
CA CYS A 51 1.67 0.46 3.01
C CYS A 51 0.27 0.75 3.57
N ARG A 52 -0.02 0.21 4.76
CA ARG A 52 -1.28 0.42 5.47
C ARG A 52 -1.62 1.89 5.66
N GLN A 53 -0.63 2.70 6.03
CA GLN A 53 -0.80 4.13 6.28
C GLN A 53 -1.30 4.89 5.04
N CYS A 54 -0.74 4.60 3.86
CA CYS A 54 -1.20 5.20 2.61
C CYS A 54 -2.63 4.76 2.25
N ILE A 55 -2.97 3.49 2.50
CA ILE A 55 -4.33 2.97 2.26
C ILE A 55 -5.34 3.66 3.17
N GLU A 56 -5.02 3.79 4.45
CA GLU A 56 -5.87 4.46 5.44
C GLU A 56 -6.02 5.95 5.13
N PHE A 57 -4.93 6.63 4.76
CA PHE A 57 -4.98 8.03 4.33
C PHE A 57 -5.86 8.22 3.10
N TYR A 58 -5.69 7.39 2.06
CA TYR A 58 -6.52 7.46 0.85
C TYR A 58 -8.01 7.28 1.15
N ARG A 59 -8.34 6.34 2.05
CA ARG A 59 -9.74 6.08 2.45
C ARG A 59 -10.34 7.21 3.28
N ALA A 60 -9.54 7.82 4.17
CA ALA A 60 -10.00 8.90 5.04
C ALA A 60 -10.13 10.23 4.30
N ASP A 61 -9.18 10.54 3.41
CA ASP A 61 -9.13 11.78 2.64
C ASP A 61 -8.46 11.55 1.29
N LYS A 62 -9.26 11.06 0.34
CA LYS A 62 -8.82 10.82 -1.04
C LYS A 62 -8.28 12.09 -1.71
N LEU A 63 -8.95 13.23 -1.52
CA LEU A 63 -8.53 14.49 -2.17
C LEU A 63 -7.21 15.00 -1.59
N GLY A 64 -7.07 14.96 -0.26
CA GLY A 64 -5.81 15.28 0.41
C GLY A 64 -4.68 14.35 -0.02
N PHE A 65 -4.95 13.04 -0.14
CA PHE A 65 -3.97 12.09 -0.65
C PHE A 65 -3.48 12.46 -2.05
N LEU A 66 -4.40 12.68 -2.99
CA LEU A 66 -4.06 13.02 -4.38
C LEU A 66 -3.20 14.29 -4.42
N LYS A 67 -3.57 15.31 -3.63
CA LYS A 67 -2.81 16.55 -3.52
C LYS A 67 -1.42 16.36 -2.90
N VAL A 68 -1.30 15.54 -1.86
CA VAL A 68 -0.01 15.29 -1.18
C VAL A 68 0.97 14.55 -2.09
N PHE A 69 0.48 13.63 -2.92
CA PHE A 69 1.31 12.80 -3.78
C PHE A 69 1.30 13.22 -5.27
N GLY A 70 0.69 14.35 -5.62
CA GLY A 70 0.79 14.99 -6.94
C GLY A 70 -0.02 14.31 -8.05
N PHE A 71 -1.27 13.92 -7.75
CA PHE A 71 -2.20 13.25 -8.68
C PHE A 71 -3.45 14.10 -8.99
N ASP A 72 -3.34 15.43 -8.90
CA ASP A 72 -4.39 16.41 -9.17
C ASP A 72 -4.84 16.48 -10.65
#